data_AF-A0A6S7ZQF1-F1
#
_entry.id   AF-A0A6S7ZQF1-F1
#
_cell.length_a   1.000
_cell.length_b   1.000
_cell.length_c   1.000
_cell.angle_alpha   90.00
_cell.angle_beta   90.00
_cell.angle_gamma   90.00
#
_symmetry.space_group_name_H-M   'P 1'
#
loop_
_entity.id
_entity.type
_entity.pdbx_description
1 polymer ?
#
loop_
_entity_poly.entity_id
_entity_poly.type
_entity_poly.pdbx_seq_one_letter_code
_entity_poly.pdbx_strand_id
1 'polypeptide(L)'
;MEQTLPLPAGYEFDSRKVKLSTGICMHFIEKKPRQTESKGLVLCVHGWPDCWYGYRRNIDAICEAGYHVVVPDQRGYGQTSKPREVSAYEIQVLVQDNVALLDFLGIEKAVLVGHDWGGTLVWNFAMHFPERVAAVCSFCTPFFPTKPKKEPLEKHEE
;
A
#
# COMPACT_ATOMS: atom_id res chain seq x y z
N MET A 1 -8.23 0.71 24.96
CA MET A 1 -7.90 -0.73 24.97
C MET A 1 -8.03 -1.23 23.55
N GLU A 2 -6.89 -1.51 22.93
CA GLU A 2 -6.75 -1.82 21.51
C GLU A 2 -6.93 -3.33 21.32
N GLN A 3 -8.13 -3.76 20.94
CA GLN A 3 -8.37 -5.16 20.60
C GLN A 3 -7.84 -5.39 19.17
N THR A 4 -6.64 -5.96 19.07
CA THR A 4 -6.18 -6.70 17.89
C THR A 4 -6.98 -7.99 17.83
N LEU A 5 -7.73 -8.21 16.74
CA LEU A 5 -8.34 -9.51 16.48
C LEU A 5 -7.23 -10.57 16.36
N PRO A 6 -7.42 -11.78 16.93
CA PRO A 6 -6.42 -12.83 16.82
C PRO A 6 -6.20 -13.19 15.35
N LEU A 7 -4.93 -13.34 14.95
CA LEU A 7 -4.59 -13.81 13.62
C LEU A 7 -5.19 -15.21 13.38
N PRO A 8 -5.57 -15.56 12.14
CA PRO A 8 -5.97 -16.92 11.83
C PRO A 8 -4.88 -17.93 12.22
N ALA A 9 -5.27 -19.10 12.69
CA ALA A 9 -4.34 -20.12 13.17
C ALA A 9 -3.29 -20.48 12.09
N GLY A 10 -2.02 -20.56 12.49
CA GLY A 10 -0.91 -20.94 11.62
C GLY A 10 -0.14 -19.78 10.96
N TYR A 11 -0.49 -18.53 11.26
CA TYR A 11 0.26 -17.36 10.79
C TYR A 11 0.96 -16.64 11.95
N GLU A 12 2.29 -16.57 11.87
CA GLU A 12 3.15 -15.80 12.77
C GLU A 12 3.57 -14.51 12.07
N PHE A 13 2.76 -13.46 12.22
CA PHE A 13 3.03 -12.12 11.71
C PHE A 13 2.88 -11.07 12.80
N ASP A 14 3.61 -9.96 12.68
CA ASP A 14 3.46 -8.83 13.59
C ASP A 14 2.25 -7.98 13.14
N SER A 15 1.16 -8.04 13.90
CA SER A 15 -0.03 -7.23 13.68
C SER A 15 0.10 -5.90 14.42
N ARG A 16 0.16 -4.79 13.67
CA ARG A 16 0.40 -3.45 14.24
C ARG A 16 -0.66 -2.44 13.81
N LYS A 17 -0.83 -1.40 14.64
CA LYS A 17 -1.63 -0.22 14.35
C LYS A 17 -0.82 1.02 14.64
N VAL A 18 -1.06 2.05 13.83
CA VAL A 18 -0.38 3.33 13.97
C VAL A 18 -1.30 4.47 13.56
N LYS A 19 -1.24 5.57 14.31
CA LYS A 19 -1.82 6.85 13.86
C LYS A 19 -0.86 7.53 12.89
N LEU A 20 -1.28 7.63 11.63
CA LEU A 20 -0.50 8.26 10.57
C LEU A 20 -0.60 9.79 10.61
N SER A 21 0.34 10.46 9.97
CA SER A 21 0.33 11.92 9.77
C SER A 21 -0.88 12.40 8.96
N THR A 22 -1.49 11.54 8.16
CA THR A 22 -2.75 11.79 7.43
C THR A 22 -4.00 11.78 8.33
N GLY A 23 -3.83 11.49 9.63
CA GLY A 23 -4.90 11.55 10.63
C GLY A 23 -5.67 10.26 10.83
N ILE A 24 -5.45 9.23 10.00
CA ILE A 24 -6.09 7.92 10.18
C ILE A 24 -5.27 7.00 11.08
N CYS A 25 -5.95 6.04 11.71
CA CYS A 25 -5.29 4.89 12.34
C CYS A 25 -5.25 3.76 11.31
N MET A 26 -4.05 3.38 10.87
CA MET A 26 -3.83 2.31 9.91
C MET A 26 -3.36 1.04 10.62
N HIS A 27 -4.03 -0.06 10.31
CA HIS A 27 -3.60 -1.41 10.66
C HIS A 27 -2.75 -1.98 9.52
N PHE A 28 -1.70 -2.71 9.87
CA PHE A 28 -0.88 -3.43 8.92
C PHE A 28 -0.26 -4.67 9.55
N ILE A 29 0.03 -5.64 8.69
CA ILE A 29 0.85 -6.79 9.01
C ILE A 29 2.29 -6.51 8.59
N GLU A 30 3.23 -6.87 9.45
CA GLU A 30 4.66 -6.75 9.22
C GLU A 30 5.34 -8.11 9.42
N LYS A 31 6.30 -8.41 8.55
CA LYS A 31 7.22 -9.54 8.76
C LYS A 31 8.62 -9.15 8.32
N LYS A 32 9.57 -9.28 9.23
CA LYS A 32 10.99 -9.02 8.95
C LYS A 32 11.72 -10.34 8.67
N PRO A 33 12.68 -10.34 7.73
CA PRO A 33 13.48 -11.52 7.44
C PRO A 33 14.41 -11.81 8.64
N ARG A 34 14.79 -13.07 8.83
CA ARG A 34 15.64 -13.50 9.97
C ARG A 34 17.09 -12.98 9.90
N GLN A 35 17.53 -12.54 8.74
CA GLN A 35 18.87 -12.00 8.50
C GLN A 35 19.06 -10.62 9.14
N THR A 36 20.32 -10.25 9.42
CA THR A 36 20.67 -9.00 10.12
C THR A 36 20.32 -7.73 9.35
N GLU A 37 20.36 -7.77 8.01
CA GLU A 37 20.01 -6.65 7.13
C GLU A 37 18.98 -7.08 6.08
N SER A 38 17.94 -6.27 5.87
CA SER A 38 16.92 -6.52 4.84
C SER A 38 17.41 -6.06 3.47
N LYS A 39 17.01 -6.75 2.40
CA LYS A 39 17.25 -6.32 1.00
C LYS A 39 16.42 -5.10 0.58
N GLY A 40 15.46 -4.70 1.41
CA GLY A 40 14.53 -3.60 1.16
C GLY A 40 13.14 -3.90 1.71
N LEU A 41 12.23 -2.95 1.60
CA LEU A 41 10.83 -3.13 1.97
C LEU A 41 9.98 -3.47 0.74
N VAL A 42 9.10 -4.46 0.86
CA VAL A 42 8.03 -4.76 -0.09
C VAL A 42 6.69 -4.37 0.56
N LEU A 43 6.00 -3.40 -0.05
CA LEU A 43 4.69 -2.92 0.37
C LEU A 43 3.63 -3.58 -0.49
N CYS A 44 2.86 -4.50 0.10
CA CYS A 44 1.79 -5.23 -0.60
C CYS A 44 0.44 -4.56 -0.35
N VAL A 45 -0.16 -4.03 -1.41
CA VAL A 45 -1.40 -3.24 -1.39
C VAL A 45 -2.54 -4.09 -1.96
N HIS A 46 -3.55 -4.37 -1.15
CA HIS A 46 -4.71 -5.18 -1.56
C HIS A 46 -5.75 -4.35 -2.33
N GLY A 47 -6.72 -5.03 -2.94
CA GLY A 47 -7.83 -4.40 -3.67
C GLY A 47 -9.18 -4.53 -2.96
N TRP A 48 -10.27 -4.52 -3.72
CA TRP A 48 -11.64 -4.68 -3.23
C TRP A 48 -12.26 -6.01 -3.69
N PRO A 49 -13.08 -6.70 -2.86
CA PRO A 49 -13.28 -6.51 -1.42
C PRO A 49 -12.32 -7.43 -0.65
N ASP A 50 -11.09 -6.96 -0.39
CA ASP A 50 -10.02 -7.74 0.25
C ASP A 50 -9.46 -7.04 1.50
N CYS A 51 -8.49 -7.67 2.16
CA CYS A 51 -7.71 -7.10 3.26
C CYS A 51 -6.28 -7.65 3.24
N TRP A 52 -5.48 -7.36 4.27
CA TRP A 52 -4.11 -7.90 4.38
C TRP A 52 -4.04 -9.43 4.15
N TYR A 53 -5.10 -10.16 4.51
CA TYR A 53 -5.18 -11.61 4.44
C TYR A 53 -5.11 -12.16 3.00
N GLY A 54 -5.41 -11.34 1.99
CA GLY A 54 -5.21 -11.68 0.58
C GLY A 54 -3.75 -12.06 0.27
N TYR A 55 -2.79 -11.39 0.90
CA TYR A 55 -1.36 -11.63 0.71
C TYR A 55 -0.76 -12.68 1.64
N ARG A 56 -1.53 -13.34 2.51
CA ARG A 56 -1.02 -14.29 3.53
C ARG A 56 -0.07 -15.37 2.99
N ARG A 57 -0.24 -15.77 1.73
CA ARG A 57 0.58 -16.80 1.07
C ARG A 57 1.84 -16.22 0.42
N ASN A 58 1.89 -14.92 0.20
CA ASN A 58 3.03 -14.20 -0.36
C ASN A 58 3.99 -13.72 0.72
N ILE A 59 3.48 -13.36 1.91
CA ILE A 59 4.30 -12.76 3.00
C ILE A 59 5.53 -13.61 3.32
N ASP A 60 5.34 -14.91 3.59
CA ASP A 60 6.45 -15.80 3.96
C ASP A 60 7.46 -15.95 2.83
N ALA A 61 6.99 -16.18 1.60
CA ALA A 61 7.88 -16.34 0.44
C ALA A 61 8.73 -15.10 0.16
N ILE A 62 8.14 -13.90 0.27
CA ILE A 62 8.86 -12.64 0.08
C ILE A 62 9.84 -12.40 1.25
N CYS A 63 9.44 -12.72 2.46
CA CYS A 63 10.27 -12.61 3.66
C CYS A 63 11.48 -13.58 3.61
N GLU A 64 11.26 -14.82 3.21
CA GLU A 64 12.31 -15.84 3.01
C GLU A 64 13.29 -15.44 1.89
N ALA A 65 12.83 -14.70 0.88
CA ALA A 65 13.71 -14.10 -0.13
C ALA A 65 14.60 -12.96 0.41
N GLY A 66 14.43 -12.56 1.67
CA GLY A 66 15.26 -11.57 2.37
C GLY A 66 14.71 -10.15 2.38
N TYR A 67 13.41 -9.97 2.11
CA TYR A 67 12.77 -8.66 2.13
C TYR A 67 11.95 -8.44 3.41
N HIS A 68 11.87 -7.19 3.85
CA HIS A 68 10.93 -6.75 4.88
C HIS A 68 9.56 -6.57 4.23
N VAL A 69 8.54 -7.29 4.70
CA VAL A 69 7.20 -7.27 4.11
C VAL A 69 6.25 -6.48 4.98
N VAL A 70 5.52 -5.55 4.37
CA VAL A 70 4.45 -4.79 5.02
C VAL A 70 3.18 -4.90 4.18
N VAL A 71 2.07 -5.25 4.82
CA VAL A 71 0.76 -5.43 4.19
C VAL A 71 -0.29 -4.64 4.98
N PRO A 72 -0.56 -3.38 4.62
CA PRO A 72 -1.60 -2.58 5.26
C PRO A 72 -3.01 -3.05 4.88
N ASP A 73 -3.91 -3.00 5.84
CA ASP A 73 -5.33 -2.85 5.53
C ASP A 73 -5.53 -1.42 5.01
N GLN A 74 -5.94 -1.29 3.74
CA GLN A 74 -6.23 0.00 3.15
C GLN A 74 -7.36 0.71 3.91
N ARG A 75 -7.41 2.04 3.78
CA ARG A 75 -8.48 2.87 4.34
C ARG A 75 -9.84 2.27 3.99
N GLY A 76 -10.72 2.12 4.98
CA GLY A 76 -12.04 1.50 4.83
C GLY A 76 -12.08 0.00 5.16
N TYR A 77 -10.94 -0.67 5.26
CA TYR A 77 -10.89 -2.13 5.41
C TYR A 77 -10.35 -2.58 6.77
N GLY A 78 -10.62 -3.85 7.09
CA GLY A 78 -10.09 -4.57 8.24
C GLY A 78 -10.10 -3.75 9.52
N GLN A 79 -8.94 -3.51 10.11
CA GLN A 79 -8.82 -2.73 11.35
C GLN A 79 -8.33 -1.27 11.15
N THR A 80 -8.23 -0.81 9.91
CA THR A 80 -7.93 0.59 9.55
C THR A 80 -9.17 1.47 9.68
N SER A 81 -8.98 2.77 9.94
CA SER A 81 -10.03 3.79 9.95
C SER A 81 -10.92 3.74 8.70
N LYS A 82 -12.22 4.05 8.90
CA LYS A 82 -13.27 3.97 7.88
C LYS A 82 -14.08 5.28 7.85
N PRO A 83 -13.51 6.38 7.35
CA PRO A 83 -14.25 7.65 7.21
C PRO A 83 -15.50 7.45 6.35
N ARG A 84 -16.53 8.26 6.57
CA ARG A 84 -17.83 8.11 5.87
C ARG A 84 -17.86 8.84 4.54
N GLU A 85 -17.05 9.87 4.43
CA GLU A 85 -17.00 10.80 3.33
C GLU A 85 -16.37 10.13 2.10
N VAL A 86 -17.05 10.18 0.95
CA VAL A 86 -16.54 9.57 -0.28
C VAL A 86 -15.19 10.19 -0.71
N SER A 87 -15.02 11.51 -0.52
CA SER A 87 -13.76 12.22 -0.79
C SER A 87 -12.59 11.69 0.03
N ALA A 88 -12.85 11.04 1.17
CA ALA A 88 -11.80 10.43 1.97
C ALA A 88 -11.15 9.21 1.29
N TYR A 89 -11.69 8.73 0.17
CA TYR A 89 -11.20 7.59 -0.61
C TYR A 89 -10.67 7.98 -1.99
N GLU A 90 -10.44 9.28 -2.22
CA GLU A 90 -9.74 9.73 -3.42
C GLU A 90 -8.34 9.11 -3.53
N ILE A 91 -7.90 8.76 -4.74
CA ILE A 91 -6.67 7.99 -4.95
C ILE A 91 -5.44 8.69 -4.35
N GLN A 92 -5.38 10.02 -4.39
CA GLN A 92 -4.30 10.82 -3.82
C GLN A 92 -4.24 10.66 -2.29
N VAL A 93 -5.41 10.63 -1.64
CA VAL A 93 -5.53 10.43 -0.19
C VAL A 93 -5.04 9.02 0.19
N LEU A 94 -5.43 8.01 -0.58
CA LEU A 94 -5.00 6.63 -0.34
C LEU A 94 -3.49 6.44 -0.56
N VAL A 95 -2.92 7.06 -1.60
CA VAL A 95 -1.46 7.06 -1.81
C VAL A 95 -0.76 7.74 -0.64
N GLN A 96 -1.25 8.89 -0.17
CA GLN A 96 -0.63 9.62 0.94
C GLN A 96 -0.64 8.83 2.25
N ASP A 97 -1.67 8.02 2.50
CA ASP A 97 -1.69 7.11 3.66
C ASP A 97 -0.54 6.09 3.59
N ASN A 98 -0.26 5.53 2.41
CA ASN A 98 0.82 4.57 2.22
C ASN A 98 2.21 5.24 2.28
N VAL A 99 2.35 6.47 1.78
CA VAL A 99 3.57 7.28 1.97
C VAL A 99 3.81 7.54 3.46
N ALA A 100 2.78 7.97 4.19
CA ALA A 100 2.87 8.21 5.63
C ALA A 100 3.20 6.94 6.42
N LEU A 101 2.76 5.77 5.96
CA LEU A 101 3.17 4.49 6.54
C LEU A 101 4.67 4.24 6.34
N LEU A 102 5.22 4.50 5.15
CA LEU A 102 6.67 4.40 4.93
C LEU A 102 7.46 5.36 5.81
N ASP A 103 6.98 6.59 5.97
CA ASP A 103 7.60 7.59 6.84
C ASP A 103 7.63 7.12 8.30
N PHE A 104 6.51 6.57 8.80
CA PHE A 104 6.44 6.00 10.14
C PHE A 104 7.45 4.86 10.35
N LEU A 105 7.65 4.03 9.32
CA LEU A 105 8.59 2.92 9.36
C LEU A 105 10.05 3.35 9.16
N GLY A 106 10.31 4.63 8.85
CA GLY A 106 11.65 5.14 8.54
C GLY A 106 12.20 4.62 7.20
N ILE A 107 11.31 4.32 6.25
CA ILE A 107 11.65 3.70 4.96
C ILE A 107 11.63 4.75 3.86
N GLU A 108 12.81 4.99 3.27
CA GLU A 108 12.95 5.96 2.18
C GLU A 108 12.34 5.45 0.88
N LYS A 109 12.63 4.20 0.49
CA LYS A 109 12.11 3.58 -0.74
C LYS A 109 11.54 2.19 -0.50
N ALA A 110 10.48 1.85 -1.22
CA ALA A 110 9.85 0.53 -1.19
C ALA A 110 9.66 -0.05 -2.60
N VAL A 111 9.67 -1.38 -2.69
CA VAL A 111 9.08 -2.11 -3.80
C VAL A 111 7.58 -2.15 -3.58
N LEU A 112 6.81 -1.65 -4.55
CA LEU A 112 5.35 -1.61 -4.47
C LEU A 112 4.74 -2.80 -5.20
N VAL A 113 3.84 -3.52 -4.55
CA VAL A 113 3.11 -4.66 -5.14
C VAL A 113 1.61 -4.44 -4.94
N GLY A 114 0.86 -4.31 -6.04
CA GLY A 114 -0.58 -4.01 -5.98
C GLY A 114 -1.45 -5.04 -6.71
N HIS A 115 -2.62 -5.35 -6.15
CA HIS A 115 -3.63 -6.21 -6.78
C HIS A 115 -4.98 -5.49 -6.85
N ASP A 116 -5.71 -5.61 -7.97
CA ASP A 116 -7.02 -4.95 -8.18
C ASP A 116 -6.92 -3.41 -7.94
N TRP A 117 -7.70 -2.80 -7.05
CA TRP A 117 -7.59 -1.39 -6.67
C TRP A 117 -6.23 -1.05 -6.07
N GLY A 118 -5.57 -2.01 -5.41
CA GLY A 118 -4.19 -1.86 -4.96
C GLY A 118 -3.23 -1.69 -6.14
N GLY A 119 -3.53 -2.28 -7.29
CA GLY A 119 -2.81 -2.05 -8.54
C GLY A 119 -2.93 -0.60 -9.03
N THR A 120 -4.15 -0.07 -9.06
CA THR A 120 -4.40 1.35 -9.37
C THR A 120 -3.64 2.26 -8.40
N LEU A 121 -3.62 1.92 -7.11
CA LEU A 121 -2.90 2.68 -6.10
C LEU A 121 -1.39 2.70 -6.34
N VAL A 122 -0.75 1.55 -6.53
CA VAL A 122 0.72 1.50 -6.72
C VAL A 122 1.17 2.19 -8.00
N TRP A 123 0.36 2.19 -9.06
CA TRP A 123 0.62 2.99 -10.25
C TRP A 123 0.58 4.49 -9.96
N ASN A 124 -0.45 4.95 -9.24
CA ASN A 124 -0.54 6.35 -8.85
C ASN A 124 0.57 6.75 -7.87
N PHE A 125 0.93 5.88 -6.94
CA PHE A 125 2.07 6.08 -6.05
C PHE A 125 3.35 6.32 -6.88
N ALA A 126 3.70 5.39 -7.78
CA ALA A 126 4.91 5.50 -8.58
C ALA A 126 4.97 6.75 -9.46
N MET A 127 3.82 7.24 -9.94
CA MET A 127 3.76 8.49 -10.71
C MET A 127 3.96 9.75 -9.87
N HIS A 128 3.39 9.80 -8.67
CA HIS A 128 3.38 11.02 -7.84
C HIS A 128 4.58 11.11 -6.89
N PHE A 129 5.15 9.97 -6.50
CA PHE A 129 6.28 9.87 -5.57
C PHE A 129 7.38 8.92 -6.10
N PRO A 130 7.89 9.12 -7.33
CA PRO A 130 8.89 8.23 -7.92
C PRO A 130 10.16 8.10 -7.06
N GLU A 131 10.51 9.13 -6.31
CA GLU A 131 11.64 9.15 -5.37
C GLU A 131 11.48 8.17 -4.19
N ARG A 132 10.25 7.70 -3.93
CA ARG A 132 9.93 6.73 -2.87
C ARG A 132 9.79 5.29 -3.38
N VAL A 133 10.01 5.06 -4.68
CA VAL A 133 9.76 3.76 -5.32
C VAL A 133 11.06 3.14 -5.81
N ALA A 134 11.39 1.95 -5.28
CA ALA A 134 12.52 1.15 -5.75
C ALA A 134 12.14 0.31 -7.00
N ALA A 135 10.92 -0.23 -7.01
CA ALA A 135 10.31 -0.92 -8.13
C ALA A 135 8.78 -0.96 -7.93
N VAL A 136 8.02 -1.21 -8.99
CA VAL A 136 6.56 -1.34 -8.93
C VAL A 136 6.09 -2.55 -9.74
N CYS A 137 5.15 -3.31 -9.18
CA CYS A 137 4.51 -4.46 -9.80
C CYS A 137 3.01 -4.41 -9.54
N SER A 138 2.19 -4.73 -10.56
CA SER A 138 0.76 -4.88 -10.39
C SER A 138 0.27 -6.20 -10.96
N PHE A 139 -0.59 -6.88 -10.20
CA PHE A 139 -1.33 -8.06 -10.62
C PHE A 139 -2.72 -7.66 -11.08
N CYS A 140 -3.13 -8.17 -12.25
CA CYS A 140 -4.44 -7.98 -12.89
C CYS A 140 -4.75 -6.57 -13.41
N THR A 141 -4.25 -5.52 -12.74
CA THR A 141 -4.61 -4.13 -13.06
C THR A 141 -3.56 -3.47 -13.94
N PRO A 142 -3.83 -3.22 -15.24
CA PRO A 142 -2.88 -2.56 -16.11
C PRO A 142 -2.72 -1.09 -15.72
N PHE A 143 -1.61 -0.50 -16.17
CA PHE A 143 -1.42 0.94 -16.09
C PHE A 143 -2.34 1.66 -17.09
N PHE A 144 -3.09 2.65 -16.61
CA PHE A 144 -3.91 3.52 -17.44
C PHE A 144 -3.31 4.93 -17.44
N PRO A 145 -2.73 5.40 -18.57
CA PRO A 145 -2.26 6.76 -18.69
C PRO A 145 -3.41 7.75 -18.48
N THR A 146 -3.17 8.84 -17.77
CA THR A 146 -4.07 9.98 -17.78
C THR A 146 -4.08 10.57 -19.19
N LYS A 147 -5.15 10.31 -19.95
CA LYS A 147 -5.35 11.03 -21.22
C LYS A 147 -5.49 12.52 -20.87
N PRO A 148 -4.65 13.42 -21.41
CA PRO A 148 -4.88 14.83 -21.19
C PRO A 148 -6.28 15.17 -21.70
N LYS A 149 -7.05 15.93 -20.91
CA LYS A 149 -8.45 16.29 -21.22
C LYS A 149 -8.61 17.11 -22.52
N LYS A 150 -7.51 17.54 -23.13
CA LYS A 150 -7.43 18.19 -24.44
C LYS A 150 -6.10 17.85 -25.11
N GLU A 151 -6.09 17.71 -26.42
CA GLU A 151 -4.82 17.72 -27.16
C GLU A 151 -4.13 19.08 -26.96
N PRO A 152 -2.79 19.14 -26.78
CA PRO A 152 -2.05 20.39 -26.67
C PRO A 152 -2.24 21.35 -27.86
N LEU A 153 -2.78 20.85 -28.99
CA LEU A 153 -2.96 21.57 -30.25
C LEU A 153 -4.34 22.24 -30.41
N GLU A 154 -5.31 22.02 -29.52
CA GLU A 154 -6.65 22.68 -29.59
C GLU A 154 -6.66 24.13 -29.06
N LYS A 155 -5.61 24.91 -29.34
CA LYS A 155 -5.53 26.34 -28.97
C LYS A 155 -5.09 27.27 -30.10
N HIS A 156 -5.35 26.90 -31.35
CA HIS A 156 -5.28 27.86 -32.46
C HIS A 156 -6.52 27.70 -33.34
N GLU A 157 -7.14 28.84 -33.69
CA GLU A 157 -8.50 29.03 -34.27
C GLU A 157 -9.56 29.11 -33.15
N GLU A 158 -10.11 30.26 -32.76
CA GLU A 158 -10.44 31.53 -33.44
C GLU A 158 -10.05 32.78 -32.63
#